data_AF-A0A957X9M0-F1
#
_entry.id   AF-A0A957X9M0-F1
#
_cell.length_a   1.000
_cell.length_b   1.000
_cell.length_c   1.000
_cell.angle_alpha   90.00
_cell.angle_beta   90.00
_cell.angle_gamma   90.00
#
_symmetry.space_group_name_H-M   'P 1'
#
loop_
_entity.id
_entity.type
_entity.pdbx_description
1 polymer ?
#
loop_
_entity_poly.entity_id
_entity_poly.type
_entity_poly.pdbx_seq_one_letter_code
_entity_poly.pdbx_strand_id
1 'polypeptide(L)'
;MILPRSALPTTPVLIEGIDVLALHGKLLVRARATDGATGYAFANSRLDVLLPILQRLVIPFFVGKDARDVETLVDGVYAHQSNYKLAGLAFWNTVSHVEFALLDLLGKL
;
A
#
# COMPACT_ATOMS: atom_id res chain seq x y z
N MET A 1 7.98 -4.93 12.30
CA MET A 1 7.04 -5.37 13.36
C MET A 1 6.34 -6.56 12.79
N ILE A 2 6.50 -7.77 13.36
CA ILE A 2 5.91 -8.98 12.80
C ILE A 2 4.48 -9.12 13.33
N LEU A 3 3.45 -8.91 12.50
CA LEU A 3 2.06 -9.17 12.90
C LEU A 3 1.85 -10.69 13.01
N PRO A 4 1.46 -11.22 14.18
CA PRO A 4 1.25 -12.65 14.32
C PRO A 4 0.09 -13.08 13.42
N ARG A 5 0.25 -14.22 12.74
CA ARG A 5 -0.78 -14.74 11.81
C ARG A 5 -2.14 -14.93 12.46
N SER A 6 -2.17 -15.17 13.78
CA SER A 6 -3.39 -15.29 14.59
C SER A 6 -4.14 -13.97 14.81
N ALA A 7 -3.50 -12.82 14.58
CA ALA A 7 -4.12 -11.50 14.67
C ALA A 7 -4.65 -10.99 13.33
N LEU A 8 -4.57 -11.80 12.27
CA LEU A 8 -5.04 -11.46 10.93
C LEU A 8 -6.30 -12.28 10.58
N PRO A 9 -7.15 -11.80 9.66
CA PRO A 9 -8.29 -12.55 9.16
C PRO A 9 -7.88 -13.93 8.62
N THR A 10 -8.69 -14.95 8.89
CA THR A 10 -8.45 -16.33 8.43
C THR A 10 -8.66 -16.45 6.93
N THR A 11 -9.58 -15.67 6.36
CA THR A 11 -9.82 -15.57 4.92
C THR A 11 -8.79 -14.67 4.24
N PRO A 12 -8.37 -14.98 2.99
CA PRO A 12 -7.54 -14.08 2.18
C PRO A 12 -8.17 -12.71 2.00
N VAL A 13 -7.35 -11.67 2.09
CA VAL A 13 -7.76 -10.27 1.90
C VAL A 13 -7.13 -9.78 0.61
N LEU A 14 -7.74 -10.11 -0.53
CA LEU A 14 -7.18 -9.80 -1.84
C LEU A 14 -7.33 -8.32 -2.15
N ILE A 15 -6.23 -7.68 -2.52
CA ILE A 15 -6.19 -6.25 -2.88
C ILE A 15 -6.82 -6.09 -4.27
N GLU A 16 -8.03 -5.53 -4.32
CA GLU A 16 -8.76 -5.21 -5.56
C GLU A 16 -8.09 -4.03 -6.28
N GLY A 17 -7.73 -2.99 -5.52
CA GLY A 17 -7.17 -1.77 -6.09
C GLY A 17 -6.66 -0.81 -5.04
N ILE A 18 -5.77 0.08 -5.47
CA ILE A 18 -5.26 1.18 -4.67
C ILE A 18 -5.39 2.46 -5.50
N ASP A 19 -5.97 3.50 -4.92
CA ASP A 19 -6.16 4.79 -5.57
C ASP A 19 -5.82 5.97 -4.63
N VAL A 20 -5.65 7.15 -5.23
CA VAL A 20 -5.36 8.39 -4.49
C VAL A 20 -6.61 9.28 -4.51
N LEU A 21 -7.04 9.72 -3.34
CA LEU A 21 -8.16 10.62 -3.15
C LEU A 21 -7.66 12.00 -2.72
N ALA A 22 -8.40 13.05 -3.09
CA ALA A 22 -8.18 14.39 -2.58
C ALA A 22 -9.27 14.75 -1.57
N LEU A 23 -8.88 15.19 -0.37
CA LEU A 23 -9.79 15.59 0.70
C LEU A 23 -9.23 16.83 1.41
N HIS A 24 -9.97 17.94 1.36
CA HIS A 24 -9.59 19.19 2.04
C HIS A 24 -8.15 19.65 1.74
N GLY A 25 -7.73 19.58 0.47
CA GLY A 25 -6.37 19.97 0.05
C GLY A 25 -5.26 19.00 0.48
N LYS A 26 -5.61 17.83 1.01
CA LYS A 26 -4.68 16.73 1.32
C LYS A 26 -4.94 15.54 0.41
N LEU A 27 -3.90 14.76 0.14
CA LEU A 27 -4.02 13.48 -0.55
C LEU A 27 -4.17 12.35 0.47
N LEU A 28 -4.94 11.33 0.10
CA LEU A 28 -5.06 10.07 0.82
C LEU A 28 -4.82 8.93 -0.15
N VAL A 29 -4.11 7.90 0.31
CA VAL A 29 -4.05 6.61 -0.39
C VAL A 29 -5.12 5.72 0.19
N ARG A 30 -5.97 5.15 -0.67
CA ARG A 30 -7.01 4.20 -0.28
C ARG A 30 -6.70 2.83 -0.89
N ALA A 31 -6.68 1.80 -0.05
CA ALA A 31 -6.66 0.40 -0.47
C ALA A 31 -8.08 -0.17 -0.40
N ARG A 32 -8.44 -1.00 -1.38
CA ARG A 32 -9.73 -1.70 -1.47
C ARG A 32 -9.49 -3.19 -1.60
N ALA A 33 -10.18 -3.98 -0.80
CA ALA A 33 -10.19 -5.43 -0.90
C ALA A 33 -11.38 -5.91 -1.74
N THR A 34 -11.30 -7.13 -2.28
CA THR A 34 -12.35 -7.71 -3.15
C THR A 34 -13.69 -7.95 -2.44
N ASP A 35 -13.69 -7.99 -1.11
CA ASP A 35 -14.89 -8.10 -0.26
C ASP A 35 -15.54 -6.73 0.05
N GLY A 36 -14.96 -5.63 -0.46
CA GLY A 36 -15.43 -4.27 -0.24
C GLY A 36 -14.80 -3.57 0.96
N ALA A 37 -13.95 -4.22 1.75
CA ALA A 37 -13.24 -3.58 2.84
C ALA A 37 -12.28 -2.49 2.33
N THR A 38 -12.14 -1.40 3.10
CA THR A 38 -11.29 -0.26 2.69
C THR A 38 -10.39 0.23 3.82
N GLY A 39 -9.15 0.52 3.46
CA GLY A 39 -8.17 1.16 4.34
C GLY A 39 -7.62 2.43 3.74
N TYR A 40 -7.16 3.34 4.60
CA TYR A 40 -6.78 4.69 4.23
C TYR A 40 -5.47 5.09 4.91
N ALA A 41 -4.65 5.85 4.19
CA ALA A 41 -3.49 6.52 4.74
C ALA A 41 -3.48 7.98 4.29
N PHE A 42 -3.32 8.90 5.24
CA PHE A 42 -3.04 10.29 4.89
C PHE A 42 -1.65 10.39 4.27
N ALA A 43 -1.60 11.00 3.09
CA ALA A 43 -0.35 11.31 2.46
C ALA A 43 0.34 12.51 3.12
N ASN A 44 1.66 12.52 3.08
CA ASN A 44 2.42 13.72 3.40
C ASN A 44 2.36 14.72 2.23
N SER A 45 2.91 15.91 2.44
CA SER A 45 2.92 17.01 1.45
C SER A 45 3.78 16.76 0.21
N ARG A 46 4.48 15.63 0.09
CA ARG A 46 5.33 15.30 -1.07
C ARG A 46 4.67 14.32 -2.03
N LEU A 47 3.54 13.70 -1.67
CA LEU A 47 2.98 12.64 -2.51
C LEU A 47 2.57 13.14 -3.90
N ASP A 48 2.15 14.39 -4.02
CA ASP A 48 1.75 15.04 -5.26
C ASP A 48 2.84 14.95 -6.35
N VAL A 49 4.09 15.22 -6.00
CA VAL A 49 5.23 15.12 -6.93
C VAL A 49 5.72 13.69 -7.12
N LEU A 50 5.28 12.76 -6.27
CA LEU A 50 5.66 11.34 -6.28
C LEU A 50 4.60 10.43 -6.91
N LEU A 51 3.46 10.97 -7.35
CA LEU A 51 2.36 10.21 -7.97
C LEU A 51 2.82 9.27 -9.09
N PRO A 52 3.74 9.65 -10.01
CA PRO A 52 4.19 8.74 -11.05
C PRO A 52 4.90 7.49 -10.51
N ILE A 53 5.66 7.61 -9.42
CA ILE A 53 6.34 6.46 -8.78
C ILE A 53 5.30 5.57 -8.11
N LEU A 54 4.39 6.17 -7.32
CA LEU A 54 3.31 5.44 -6.67
C LEU A 54 2.47 4.65 -7.68
N GLN A 55 1.99 5.32 -8.73
CA GLN A 55 1.03 4.75 -9.68
C GLN A 55 1.66 3.74 -10.65
N ARG A 56 2.92 3.93 -11.06
CA ARG A 56 3.53 3.12 -12.12
C ARG A 56 4.42 2.00 -11.60
N LEU A 57 5.01 2.16 -10.41
CA LEU A 57 6.02 1.22 -9.89
C LEU A 57 5.55 0.50 -8.63
N VAL A 58 4.80 1.18 -7.76
CA VAL A 58 4.39 0.64 -6.45
C VAL A 58 3.03 -0.04 -6.54
N ILE A 59 1.96 0.70 -6.84
CA ILE A 59 0.58 0.17 -6.86
C ILE A 59 0.44 -1.12 -7.70
N PRO A 60 0.95 -1.21 -8.93
CA PRO A 60 0.76 -2.41 -9.77
C PRO A 60 1.32 -3.68 -9.14
N PHE A 61 2.34 -3.58 -8.29
CA PHE A 61 2.90 -4.73 -7.59
C PHE A 61 1.91 -5.31 -6.57
N PHE A 62 1.12 -4.46 -5.88
CA PHE A 62 0.25 -4.91 -4.78
C PHE A 62 -1.10 -5.47 -5.26
N VAL A 63 -1.62 -5.00 -6.38
CA VAL A 63 -2.94 -5.41 -6.89
C VAL A 63 -2.98 -6.93 -7.14
N GLY A 64 -4.03 -7.58 -6.66
CA GLY A 64 -4.24 -9.03 -6.74
C GLY A 64 -3.49 -9.86 -5.71
N LYS A 65 -2.66 -9.25 -4.84
CA LYS A 65 -1.97 -9.94 -3.75
C LYS A 65 -2.81 -9.95 -2.47
N ASP A 66 -2.47 -10.83 -1.54
CA ASP A 66 -3.10 -10.90 -0.23
C ASP A 66 -2.49 -9.84 0.70
N ALA A 67 -3.31 -8.90 1.18
CA ALA A 67 -2.87 -7.83 2.07
C ALA A 67 -2.26 -8.35 3.37
N ARG A 68 -2.63 -9.56 3.81
CA ARG A 68 -2.10 -10.19 5.03
C ARG A 68 -0.60 -10.48 4.96
N ASP A 69 -0.03 -10.48 3.75
CA ASP A 69 1.39 -10.73 3.50
C ASP A 69 2.20 -9.42 3.44
N VAL A 70 1.63 -8.29 3.87
CA VAL A 70 2.17 -6.91 3.72
C VAL A 70 3.67 -6.80 4.00
N GLU A 71 4.20 -7.45 5.04
CA GLU A 71 5.63 -7.43 5.37
C GLU A 71 6.49 -7.97 4.22
N THR A 72 6.14 -9.15 3.69
CA THR A 72 6.85 -9.73 2.54
C THR A 72 6.60 -8.97 1.25
N LEU A 73 5.46 -8.29 1.13
CA LEU A 73 5.15 -7.44 -0.03
C LEU A 73 6.02 -6.20 -0.08
N VAL A 74 6.37 -5.61 1.06
CA VAL A 74 7.30 -4.47 1.14
C VAL A 74 8.70 -4.87 0.65
N ASP A 75 9.18 -6.05 1.03
CA ASP A 75 10.45 -6.58 0.49
C ASP A 75 10.34 -6.92 -1.01
N GLY A 76 9.21 -7.49 -1.41
CA GLY A 76 8.95 -7.87 -2.80
C GLY A 76 8.87 -6.69 -3.75
N VAL A 77 8.22 -5.58 -3.37
CA VAL A 77 8.11 -4.39 -4.24
C VAL A 77 9.46 -3.74 -4.47
N TYR A 78 10.38 -3.83 -3.51
CA TYR A 78 11.75 -3.35 -3.65
C TYR A 78 12.53 -4.12 -4.73
N ALA A 79 12.40 -5.46 -4.76
CA ALA A 79 13.04 -6.28 -5.79
C ALA A 79 12.34 -6.22 -7.15
N HIS A 80 11.02 -5.96 -7.16
CA HIS A 80 10.20 -5.98 -8.37
C HIS A 80 10.67 -4.98 -9.42
N GLN A 81 10.76 -5.41 -10.68
CA GLN A 81 11.11 -4.55 -11.83
C GLN A 81 12.37 -3.68 -11.65
N SER A 82 13.34 -4.14 -10.86
CA SER A 82 14.53 -3.36 -10.51
C SER A 82 14.25 -2.06 -9.74
N ASN A 83 13.14 -1.98 -8.99
CA ASN A 83 12.80 -0.84 -8.14
C ASN A 83 13.91 -0.51 -7.13
N TYR A 84 14.73 -1.48 -6.74
CA TYR A 84 15.93 -1.27 -5.91
C TYR A 84 16.88 -0.20 -6.45
N LYS A 85 16.88 0.07 -7.76
CA LYS A 85 17.67 1.14 -8.38
C LYS A 85 17.13 2.55 -8.08
N LEU A 86 15.88 2.64 -7.62
CA LEU A 86 15.19 3.89 -7.25
C LEU A 86 14.98 4.00 -5.73
N ALA A 87 15.65 3.18 -4.93
CA ALA A 87 15.42 3.00 -3.49
C ALA A 87 15.87 4.17 -2.58
N GLY A 88 15.62 5.40 -3.01
CA GLY A 88 15.70 6.59 -2.19
C GLY A 88 14.36 6.97 -1.56
N LEU A 89 14.32 8.16 -0.97
CA LEU A 89 13.15 8.70 -0.27
C LEU A 89 11.89 8.67 -1.15
N ALA A 90 12.02 9.02 -2.44
CA ALA A 90 10.91 9.08 -3.37
C ALA A 90 10.15 7.74 -3.50
N PHE A 91 10.88 6.62 -3.54
CA PHE A 91 10.29 5.29 -3.62
C PHE A 91 9.69 4.87 -2.28
N TRP A 92 10.49 4.88 -1.21
CA TRP A 92 10.05 4.38 0.10
C TRP A 92 8.88 5.19 0.68
N ASN A 93 8.80 6.49 0.39
CA ASN A 93 7.68 7.32 0.80
C ASN A 93 6.34 6.78 0.23
N THR A 94 6.33 6.44 -1.07
CA THR A 94 5.14 5.89 -1.73
C THR A 94 4.81 4.47 -1.26
N VAL A 95 5.82 3.64 -0.98
CA VAL A 95 5.62 2.31 -0.38
C VAL A 95 4.98 2.42 1.00
N SER A 96 5.44 3.34 1.85
CA SER A 96 4.87 3.55 3.19
C SER A 96 3.40 3.96 3.15
N HIS A 97 2.96 4.78 2.18
CA HIS A 97 1.53 5.12 2.06
C HIS A 97 0.66 3.92 1.72
N VAL A 98 1.14 3.05 0.82
CA VAL A 98 0.43 1.80 0.51
C VAL A 98 0.41 0.87 1.72
N GLU A 99 1.56 0.69 2.38
CA GLU A 99 1.66 -0.12 3.60
C GLU A 99 0.69 0.36 4.68
N PHE A 100 0.65 1.66 4.99
CA PHE A 100 -0.28 2.20 5.98
C PHE A 100 -1.75 2.01 5.59
N ALA A 101 -2.09 2.16 4.30
CA ALA A 101 -3.46 1.94 3.85
C ALA A 101 -3.86 0.45 3.98
N LEU A 102 -2.93 -0.48 3.74
CA LEU A 102 -3.16 -1.91 3.93
C LEU A 102 -3.24 -2.29 5.42
N LEU A 103 -2.42 -1.70 6.28
CA LEU A 103 -2.49 -1.91 7.72
C LEU A 103 -3.80 -1.38 8.31
N ASP A 104 -4.28 -0.21 7.88
CA ASP A 104 -5.60 0.31 8.26
C ASP A 104 -6.73 -0.57 7.75
N LEU A 105 -6.60 -1.14 6.55
CA LEU A 105 -7.56 -2.12 6.02
C LEU A 105 -7.64 -3.35 6.92
N LEU A 106 -6.48 -3.95 7.23
CA LEU A 106 -6.39 -5.15 8.07
C LEU A 106 -6.85 -4.89 9.50
N GLY A 107 -6.57 -3.71 10.07
CA GLY A 107 -6.98 -3.36 11.43
C GLY A 107 -8.49 -3.20 11.64
N LYS A 108 -9.28 -3.15 10.56
CA LYS A 108 -10.75 -3.07 10.59
C LYS A 108 -11.44 -4.42 10.44
N LEU A 109 -10.71 -5.46 10.03
CA LEU A 109 -11.20 -6.82 9.80
C LEU A 109 -10.93 -7.70 11.02
#